data_AF-A0AAN8EUP7-F1
#
_entry.id   AF-A0AAN8EUP7-F1
#
_cell.length_a   1.000
_cell.length_b   1.000
_cell.length_c   1.000
_cell.angle_alpha   90.00
_cell.angle_beta   90.00
_cell.angle_gamma   90.00
#
_symmetry.space_group_name_H-M   'P 1'
#
loop_
_entity.id
_entity.type
_entity.pdbx_description
1 polymer ?
#
loop_
_entity_poly.entity_id
_entity_poly.type
_entity_poly.pdbx_seq_one_letter_code
_entity_poly.pdbx_strand_id
1 'polypeptide(L)' 'MECYGVGELKFYIRSTDENIQRAIRALHKLENKIGGSTGEFAAYRKALKEIRSDLAVVQKSTE' A
#
# COMPACT_ATOMS: atom_id res chain seq x y z
N MET A 1 -6.47 -8.74 22.89
CA MET A 1 -5.65 -7.61 22.40
C MET A 1 -4.27 -8.19 22.16
N GLU A 2 -3.96 -8.56 20.93
CA GLU A 2 -2.66 -9.17 20.61
C GLU A 2 -1.62 -8.04 20.59
N CYS A 3 -0.78 -7.99 21.61
CA CYS A 3 0.35 -7.09 21.67
C CYS A 3 1.48 -7.68 20.80
N TYR A 4 1.45 -7.40 19.50
CA TYR A 4 2.56 -7.72 18.60
C TYR A 4 3.83 -7.05 19.11
N GLY A 5 4.95 -7.77 19.12
CA GLY A 5 6.24 -7.17 19.47
C GLY A 5 6.59 -6.04 18.48
N VAL A 6 7.27 -4.98 18.94
CA VAL A 6 7.69 -3.84 18.08
C VAL A 6 8.43 -4.30 16.82
N GLY A 7 9.19 -5.41 16.90
CA GLY A 7 9.85 -6.03 15.76
C GLY A 7 8.89 -6.67 14.74
N GLU A 8 7.85 -7.35 15.19
CA GLU A 8 6.82 -7.95 14.32
C GLU A 8 6.00 -6.86 13.64
N LEU A 9 5.64 -5.80 14.37
CA LEU A 9 4.92 -4.66 13.81
C LEU A 9 5.72 -3.97 12.70
N LYS A 10 7.02 -3.73 12.90
CA LYS A 10 7.91 -3.18 11.86
C LYS A 10 8.01 -4.10 10.64
N PHE A 11 8.05 -5.41 10.84
CA PHE A 11 8.04 -6.39 9.74
C PHE A 11 6.74 -6.33 8.93
N TYR A 12 5.58 -6.32 9.60
CA TYR A 12 4.27 -6.23 8.94
C TYR A 12 4.10 -4.90 8.19
N ILE A 13 4.54 -3.79 8.78
CA ILE A 13 4.52 -2.48 8.13
C ILE A 13 5.32 -2.51 6.84
N ARG A 14 6.56 -3.00 6.87
CA ARG A 14 7.40 -3.11 5.67
C ARG A 14 6.78 -4.03 4.62
N SER A 15 6.31 -5.21 5.02
CA SER A 15 5.68 -6.17 4.11
C SER A 15 4.44 -5.55 3.43
N THR A 16 3.65 -4.79 4.19
CA THR A 16 2.46 -4.11 3.68
C THR A 16 2.82 -3.01 2.67
N ASP A 17 3.84 -2.19 2.94
CA ASP A 17 4.31 -1.18 1.95
C ASP A 17 4.78 -1.84 0.65
N GLU A 18 5.56 -2.92 0.74
CA GLU A 18 6.03 -3.68 -0.42
C GLU A 18 4.86 -4.25 -1.25
N ASN A 19 3.82 -4.77 -0.59
CA ASN A 19 2.62 -5.29 -1.24
C ASN A 19 1.80 -4.17 -1.91
N ILE A 20 1.63 -3.02 -1.26
CA ILE A 20 0.96 -1.85 -1.84
C ILE A 20 1.70 -1.38 -3.10
N GLN A 21 3.04 -1.30 -3.06
CA GLN A 21 3.83 -0.94 -4.23
C GLN A 21 3.66 -1.95 -5.37
N ARG A 22 3.59 -3.25 -5.08
CA ARG A 22 3.31 -4.29 -6.08
C ARG A 22 1.93 -4.10 -6.70
N ALA A 23 0.90 -3.81 -5.89
CA ALA A 23 -0.45 -3.56 -6.37
C ALA A 23 -0.51 -2.34 -7.32
N ILE A 24 0.14 -1.24 -6.95
CA ILE A 24 0.23 -0.04 -7.81
C ILE A 24 0.90 -0.37 -9.15
N ARG A 25 2.00 -1.14 -9.14
CA ARG A 25 2.68 -1.58 -10.38
C ARG A 25 1.80 -2.49 -11.23
N ALA A 26 1.02 -3.38 -10.61
CA ALA A 26 0.10 -4.26 -11.31
C ALA A 26 -1.04 -3.47 -11.99
N LEU A 27 -1.62 -2.48 -11.28
CA LEU A 27 -2.60 -1.57 -11.85
C LEU A 27 -2.06 -0.81 -13.05
N HIS A 28 -0.85 -0.25 -12.97
CA HIS A 28 -0.23 0.44 -14.09
C HIS A 28 -0.01 -0.49 -15.30
N LYS A 29 0.40 -1.75 -15.07
CA LYS A 29 0.53 -2.73 -16.15
C LYS A 29 -0.83 -3.05 -16.79
N LEU A 30 -1.90 -3.11 -16.01
CA LEU A 30 -3.26 -3.33 -16.52
C LEU A 30 -3.73 -2.14 -17.35
N GLU A 31 -3.57 -0.90 -16.86
CA GLU A 31 -3.88 0.34 -17.59
C GLU A 31 -3.19 0.36 -18.96
N ASN A 32 -1.89 0.03 -19.00
CA ASN A 32 -1.14 -0.01 -20.26
C ASN A 32 -1.66 -1.10 -21.21
N LYS A 33 -2.07 -2.26 -20.70
CA LYS A 33 -2.61 -3.36 -21.51
C LYS A 33 -3.99 -3.04 -22.10
N ILE A 34 -4.83 -2.30 -21.37
CA ILE A 34 -6.16 -1.92 -21.85
C ILE A 34 -6.16 -0.61 -22.65
N GLY A 35 -5.01 0.05 -22.80
CA GLY A 35 -4.85 1.28 -23.58
C GLY A 35 -5.28 2.56 -22.85
N GLY A 36 -5.38 2.55 -21.52
CA GLY A 36 -5.74 3.73 -20.75
C GLY A 36 -6.11 3.44 -19.29
N SER A 37 -6.23 4.52 -18.49
CA SER A 37 -6.78 4.43 -17.14
C SER A 37 -8.29 4.54 -17.17
N THR A 38 -8.96 3.66 -16.45
CA THR A 38 -10.39 3.83 -16.11
C THR A 38 -10.54 4.66 -14.84
N GLY A 39 -11.76 5.11 -14.55
CA GLY A 39 -12.08 5.79 -13.29
C GLY A 39 -11.89 4.88 -12.08
N GLU A 40 -12.17 3.59 -12.22
CA GLU A 40 -11.95 2.58 -11.19
C GLU A 40 -10.46 2.42 -10.88
N PHE A 41 -9.59 2.36 -11.88
CA PHE A 41 -8.15 2.27 -11.66
C PHE A 41 -7.59 3.52 -10.96
N ALA A 42 -8.10 4.70 -11.30
CA ALA A 42 -7.75 5.93 -10.59
C ALA A 42 -8.20 5.89 -9.12
N ALA A 43 -9.42 5.42 -8.85
CA ALA A 43 -9.94 5.25 -7.49
C ALA A 43 -9.12 4.24 -6.68
N TYR A 44 -8.81 3.07 -7.25
CA TYR A 44 -7.97 2.05 -6.62
C TYR A 44 -6.57 2.57 -6.31
N ARG A 45 -5.96 3.30 -7.25
CA ARG A 45 -4.63 3.91 -7.04
C ARG A 45 -4.66 4.95 -5.93
N LYS A 46 -5.73 5.74 -5.83
CA LYS A 46 -5.91 6.72 -4.76
C LYS A 46 -6.01 6.03 -3.40
N ALA A 47 -6.87 5.01 -3.27
CA ALA A 47 -7.01 4.24 -2.03
C ALA A 47 -5.68 3.60 -1.60
N LEU A 48 -4.92 3.00 -2.51
CA LEU A 48 -3.60 2.42 -2.21
C LEU A 48 -2.59 3.48 -1.70
N LYS A 49 -2.64 4.70 -2.22
CA LYS A 49 -1.78 5.80 -1.75
C LYS A 49 -2.19 6.31 -0.37
N GLU A 50 -3.48 6.33 -0.08
CA GLU A 50 -4.02 6.71 1.24
C GLU A 50 -3.58 5.70 2.30
N ILE A 51 -3.81 4.40 2.05
CA ILE A 51 -3.35 3.33 2.95
C ILE A 51 -1.83 3.42 3.20
N ARG A 52 -1.04 3.70 2.16
CA ARG A 52 0.41 3.87 2.29
C ARG A 52 0.78 5.07 3.17
N SER A 53 0.01 6.14 3.10
CA SER A 53 0.21 7.34 3.92
C SER A 53 -0.11 7.05 5.39
N ASP A 54 -1.22 6.36 5.64
CA ASP A 54 -1.61 5.91 6.99
C ASP A 54 -0.56 4.96 7.59
N LEU A 55 -0.05 4.04 6.78
CA LEU A 55 1.00 3.12 7.18
C LEU A 55 2.30 3.84 7.58
N ALA A 56 2.64 4.93 6.88
CA ALA A 56 3.80 5.75 7.23
C ALA A 56 3.60 6.51 8.55
N VAL A 57 2.37 6.90 8.89
CA VAL A 57 2.04 7.48 10.21
C VAL A 57 2.24 6.42 11.30
N VAL A 58 1.71 5.21 11.10
CA VAL A 58 1.88 4.11 12.06
C VAL A 58 3.35 3.77 12.26
N GLN A 59 4.15 3.74 11.18
CA GLN A 59 5.60 3.49 11.26
C GLN A 59 6.30 4.51 12.17
N LYS A 60 6.03 5.81 12.00
CA LYS A 60 6.61 6.88 12.82
C LYS A 60 6.21 6.78 14.29
N SER A 61 5.01 6.27 14.59
CA SER A 61 4.56 6.07 15.98
C SER A 61 5.20 4.86 16.66
N THR A 62 5.98 4.05 15.94
CA THR A 62 6.65 2.84 16.44
C THR A 62 8.19 2.96 16.48
N GLU A 63 8.71 4.15 16.16
CA GLU A 63 10.11 4.57 16.34
C GLU A 63 10.31 5.13 17.74
#